data_AF-A0A956PXI9-F1
#
_entry.id   AF-A0A956PXI9-F1
#
_cell.length_a   1.000
_cell.length_b   1.000
_cell.length_c   1.000
_cell.angle_alpha   90.00
_cell.angle_beta   90.00
_cell.angle_gamma   90.00
#
_symmetry.space_group_name_H-M   'P 1'
#
loop_
_entity.id
_entity.type
_entity.pdbx_description
1 polymer ?
#
loop_
_entity_poly.entity_id
_entity_poly.type
_entity_poly.pdbx_seq_one_letter_code
_entity_poly.pdbx_strand_id
1 'polypeptide(L)'
;MASILGRAAVLCLIGTTAAFATETITVRSGNGNIGEFDSQVSRLAGPADTGFANLFTAADFESARQGNPGCIIANHGAWISTLPADPQARWISTSFGGAGEGGTALYAVEFTVSTASIGSSQLVLHYAVDNTLGWGPNVGVYLNELPVAGSSGGGFGGQFQHTLDVSGMLQPGSNWLYINAVDLGGPGGLIFSAQFGIEPGAAAATEDLPLAFELAPNWPNPFNPSTRIDFSLADTGPARLDVYSLQGARVAQLVNGMLSGGSHSVTFDGTGLASGIYIYSLEAGGQRESRRMLLVK
;
A
#
# COMPACT_ATOMS: atom_id res chain seq x y z
N MET A 1 -22.83 8.94 -61.58
CA MET A 1 -23.16 8.97 -60.14
C MET A 1 -22.69 7.66 -59.53
N ALA A 2 -21.82 7.74 -58.50
CA ALA A 2 -21.41 6.73 -57.51
C ALA A 2 -20.79 5.39 -58.00
N SER A 3 -19.78 4.77 -57.37
CA SER A 3 -18.92 5.11 -56.23
C SER A 3 -17.63 4.27 -56.27
N ILE A 4 -16.60 4.80 -55.62
CA ILE A 4 -15.33 4.16 -55.23
C ILE A 4 -15.58 2.97 -54.30
N LEU A 5 -14.73 1.94 -54.34
CA LEU A 5 -14.19 1.25 -53.15
C LEU A 5 -13.10 0.23 -53.53
N GLY A 6 -11.86 0.59 -53.19
CA GLY A 6 -10.73 -0.33 -53.16
C GLY A 6 -10.83 -1.27 -51.95
N ARG A 7 -10.48 -2.54 -52.15
CA ARG A 7 -10.32 -3.51 -51.07
C ARG A 7 -8.86 -3.50 -50.62
N ALA A 8 -8.60 -2.77 -49.54
CA ALA A 8 -7.40 -2.93 -48.74
C ALA A 8 -7.48 -4.28 -47.99
N ALA A 9 -6.41 -5.07 -48.10
CA ALA A 9 -6.21 -6.24 -47.26
C ALA A 9 -5.96 -5.76 -45.82
N VAL A 10 -6.94 -5.96 -44.94
CA VAL A 10 -6.74 -5.80 -43.50
C VAL A 10 -6.11 -7.09 -43.00
N LEU A 11 -4.79 -7.06 -42.88
CA LEU A 11 -4.04 -8.04 -42.11
C LEU A 11 -4.38 -7.80 -40.63
N CYS A 12 -5.30 -8.60 -40.11
CA CYS A 12 -5.63 -8.64 -38.70
C CYS A 12 -4.45 -9.29 -37.95
N LEU A 13 -3.48 -8.49 -37.51
CA LEU A 13 -2.54 -8.90 -36.48
C LEU A 13 -3.31 -8.97 -35.16
N ILE A 14 -3.83 -10.15 -34.83
CA ILE A 14 -4.15 -10.51 -33.45
C ILE A 14 -2.82 -10.84 -32.77
N GLY A 15 -2.06 -9.79 -32.47
CA GLY A 15 -0.94 -9.88 -31.55
C GLY A 15 -1.43 -9.53 -30.16
N THR A 16 -2.01 -10.50 -29.44
CA THR A 16 -2.00 -10.44 -27.98
C THR A 16 -0.55 -10.66 -27.55
N THR A 17 0.26 -9.61 -27.60
CA THR A 17 1.46 -9.53 -26.79
C THR A 17 0.99 -9.42 -25.35
N ALA A 18 1.00 -10.54 -24.63
CA ALA A 18 1.09 -10.48 -23.18
C ALA A 18 2.38 -9.71 -22.90
N ALA A 19 2.23 -8.43 -22.49
CA ALA A 19 3.33 -7.70 -21.91
C ALA A 19 3.73 -8.50 -20.66
N PHE A 20 4.96 -9.02 -20.67
CA PHE A 20 5.53 -9.64 -19.49
C PHE A 20 5.77 -8.52 -18.49
N ALA A 21 5.06 -8.57 -17.36
CA ALA A 21 5.30 -7.69 -16.23
C ALA A 21 6.81 -7.53 -15.98
N THR A 22 7.30 -6.29 -16.04
CA THR A 22 8.74 -6.02 -15.89
C THR A 22 9.22 -6.36 -14.47
N GLU A 23 8.35 -6.23 -13.46
CA GLU A 23 8.58 -6.74 -12.11
C GLU A 23 7.47 -7.72 -11.73
N THR A 24 7.86 -8.88 -11.18
CA THR A 24 6.93 -9.87 -10.64
C THR A 24 7.27 -10.14 -9.19
N ILE A 25 6.28 -9.96 -8.30
CA ILE A 25 6.43 -10.20 -6.86
C ILE A 25 5.50 -11.36 -6.48
N THR A 26 5.98 -12.29 -5.67
CA THR A 26 5.18 -13.39 -5.14
C THR A 26 5.21 -13.38 -3.63
N VAL A 27 4.03 -13.37 -3.02
CA VAL A 27 3.83 -13.58 -1.57
C VAL A 27 2.95 -14.80 -1.37
N ARG A 28 3.19 -15.57 -0.31
CA ARG A 28 2.46 -16.81 -0.05
C ARG A 28 2.32 -17.05 1.45
N SER A 29 1.34 -17.86 1.83
CA SER A 29 1.23 -18.38 3.19
C SER A 29 2.20 -19.55 3.42
N GLY A 30 2.73 -19.68 4.62
CA GLY A 30 3.41 -20.87 5.09
C GLY A 30 4.90 -20.92 4.80
N ASN A 31 5.67 -19.95 5.30
CA ASN A 31 7.11 -19.88 5.02
C ASN A 31 8.03 -20.74 5.94
N GLY A 32 7.43 -21.62 6.75
CA GLY A 32 8.12 -22.47 7.73
C GLY A 32 7.52 -23.87 7.83
N ASN A 33 7.77 -24.55 8.94
CA ASN A 33 7.26 -25.91 9.17
C ASN A 33 5.87 -25.90 9.81
N ILE A 34 5.15 -27.00 9.65
CA ILE A 34 3.90 -27.23 10.40
C ILE A 34 4.18 -27.18 11.90
N GLY A 35 3.35 -26.45 12.64
CA GLY A 35 3.52 -26.22 14.08
C GLY A 35 4.37 -25.01 14.44
N GLU A 36 4.86 -24.26 13.44
CA GLU A 36 5.59 -23.01 13.63
C GLU A 36 4.74 -21.80 13.24
N PHE A 37 5.12 -20.63 13.74
CA PHE A 37 4.54 -19.38 13.30
C PHE A 37 5.05 -19.01 11.90
N ASP A 38 4.16 -18.46 11.09
CA ASP A 38 4.50 -17.85 9.82
C ASP A 38 5.18 -16.50 10.07
N SER A 39 6.46 -16.41 9.69
CA SER A 39 7.26 -15.21 9.96
C SER A 39 6.98 -14.05 8.99
N GLN A 40 6.22 -14.28 7.92
CA GLN A 40 5.85 -13.28 6.93
C GLN A 40 4.39 -12.84 7.00
N VAL A 41 3.54 -13.62 7.70
CA VAL A 41 2.12 -13.34 7.79
C VAL A 41 1.73 -13.02 9.24
N SER A 42 1.39 -11.76 9.52
CA SER A 42 0.75 -11.35 10.77
C SER A 42 -0.78 -11.34 10.60
N ARG A 43 -1.53 -11.19 11.70
CA ARG A 43 -3.00 -11.17 11.65
C ARG A 43 -3.65 -10.37 12.76
N LEU A 44 -4.85 -9.89 12.47
CA LEU A 44 -5.87 -9.55 13.46
C LEU A 44 -6.85 -10.71 13.56
N ALA A 45 -6.97 -11.32 14.74
CA ALA A 45 -7.99 -12.34 15.00
C ALA A 45 -9.38 -11.68 15.03
N GLY A 46 -10.33 -12.31 14.36
CA GLY A 46 -11.71 -11.88 14.25
C GLY A 46 -12.66 -12.58 15.23
N PRO A 47 -13.96 -12.32 15.11
CA PRO A 47 -14.98 -12.98 15.91
C PRO A 47 -15.08 -14.48 15.57
N ALA A 48 -15.52 -15.29 16.54
CA ALA A 48 -15.74 -16.71 16.34
C ALA A 48 -16.98 -16.96 15.46
N ASP A 49 -16.89 -17.92 14.55
CA ASP A 49 -17.97 -18.44 13.71
C ASP A 49 -18.76 -17.36 12.93
N THR A 50 -18.13 -16.23 12.64
CA THR A 50 -18.71 -15.13 11.85
C THR A 50 -17.63 -14.22 11.29
N GLY A 51 -17.99 -13.38 10.31
CA GLY A 51 -17.11 -12.32 9.79
C GLY A 51 -17.12 -11.04 10.63
N PHE A 52 -16.15 -10.16 10.37
CA PHE A 52 -16.15 -8.80 10.94
C PHE A 52 -17.41 -8.03 10.53
N ALA A 53 -18.17 -7.57 11.52
CA ALA A 53 -19.48 -6.95 11.29
C ALA A 53 -19.42 -5.53 10.74
N ASN A 54 -18.36 -4.78 11.09
CA ASN A 54 -18.15 -3.39 10.66
C ASN A 54 -17.13 -3.33 9.54
N LEU A 55 -17.19 -2.27 8.73
CA LEU A 55 -16.12 -1.97 7.76
C LEU A 55 -14.77 -1.86 8.47
N PHE A 56 -13.74 -2.47 7.89
CA PHE A 56 -12.39 -2.29 8.39
C PHE A 56 -11.96 -0.83 8.37
N THR A 57 -11.27 -0.45 9.44
CA THR A 57 -10.69 0.88 9.65
C THR A 57 -9.17 0.80 9.59
N ALA A 58 -8.49 1.95 9.50
CA ALA A 58 -7.03 2.01 9.59
C ALA A 58 -6.48 1.34 10.86
N ALA A 59 -7.22 1.39 11.98
CA ALA A 59 -6.83 0.73 13.22
C ALA A 59 -6.86 -0.80 13.12
N ASP A 60 -7.81 -1.37 12.36
CA ASP A 60 -7.89 -2.83 12.13
C ASP A 60 -6.71 -3.30 11.28
N PHE A 61 -6.36 -2.55 10.22
CA PHE A 61 -5.22 -2.84 9.37
C PHE A 61 -3.89 -2.73 10.15
N GLU A 62 -3.71 -1.69 10.96
CA GLU A 62 -2.54 -1.56 11.83
C GLU A 62 -2.46 -2.71 12.84
N SER A 63 -3.59 -3.08 13.44
CA SER A 63 -3.66 -4.22 14.38
C SER A 63 -3.34 -5.54 13.68
N ALA A 64 -3.71 -5.70 12.40
CA ALA A 64 -3.33 -6.86 11.63
C ALA A 64 -1.82 -6.91 11.37
N ARG A 65 -1.21 -5.78 11.00
CA ARG A 65 0.24 -5.66 10.76
C ARG A 65 1.06 -5.99 12.00
N GLN A 66 0.65 -5.48 13.15
CA GLN A 66 1.35 -5.66 14.44
C GLN A 66 0.91 -6.91 15.21
N GLY A 67 -0.12 -7.61 14.72
CA GLY A 67 -0.73 -8.72 15.43
C GLY A 67 0.12 -9.98 15.42
N ASN A 68 -0.37 -11.01 16.10
CA ASN A 68 0.34 -12.27 16.22
C ASN A 68 0.58 -12.90 14.83
N PRO A 69 1.71 -13.59 14.61
CA PRO A 69 2.00 -14.29 13.36
C PRO A 69 1.08 -15.49 13.17
N GLY A 70 0.61 -15.72 11.95
CA GLY A 70 -0.26 -16.85 11.59
C GLY A 70 0.36 -18.18 12.02
N CYS A 71 -0.46 -19.16 12.39
CA CYS A 71 0.02 -20.48 12.77
C CYS A 71 0.07 -21.38 11.54
N ILE A 72 1.22 -21.93 11.17
CA ILE A 72 1.33 -22.91 10.08
C ILE A 72 0.79 -24.25 10.59
N ILE A 73 -0.22 -24.78 9.91
CA ILE A 73 -0.96 -25.97 10.36
C ILE A 73 -0.91 -27.10 9.32
N ALA A 74 -1.12 -28.33 9.79
CA ALA A 74 -1.47 -29.43 8.92
C ALA A 74 -2.85 -29.17 8.29
N ASN A 75 -3.04 -29.59 7.05
CA ASN A 75 -4.33 -29.47 6.39
C ASN A 75 -5.36 -30.38 7.08
N HIS A 76 -6.60 -29.90 7.22
CA HIS A 76 -7.71 -30.76 7.58
C HIS A 76 -7.98 -31.76 6.44
N GLY A 77 -8.49 -32.96 6.77
CA GLY A 77 -8.66 -34.05 5.79
C GLY A 77 -9.67 -33.75 4.68
N ALA A 78 -10.58 -32.79 4.88
CA ALA A 78 -11.53 -32.34 3.87
C ALA A 78 -10.98 -31.22 2.95
N TRP A 79 -9.86 -30.61 3.31
CA TRP A 79 -9.29 -29.49 2.59
C TRP A 79 -8.38 -29.96 1.46
N ILE A 80 -8.20 -29.11 0.45
CA ILE A 80 -7.16 -29.32 -0.55
C ILE A 80 -5.79 -29.45 0.14
N SER A 81 -5.03 -30.49 -0.21
CA SER A 81 -3.80 -30.86 0.47
C SER A 81 -2.61 -29.94 0.15
N THR A 82 -2.65 -29.28 -1.00
CA THR A 82 -1.65 -28.33 -1.47
C THR A 82 -2.30 -27.32 -2.41
N LEU A 83 -1.70 -26.15 -2.59
CA LEU A 83 -2.15 -25.18 -3.58
C LEU A 83 -1.46 -25.50 -4.92
N PRO A 84 -2.17 -26.01 -5.97
CA PRO A 84 -1.51 -26.43 -7.21
C PRO A 84 -0.67 -25.36 -7.90
N ALA A 85 -1.09 -24.09 -7.82
CA ALA A 85 -0.34 -22.97 -8.39
C ALA A 85 0.93 -22.63 -7.61
N ASP A 86 1.01 -23.00 -6.33
CA ASP A 86 2.18 -22.79 -5.47
C ASP A 86 2.29 -23.89 -4.41
N PRO A 87 2.89 -25.05 -4.74
CA PRO A 87 2.98 -26.18 -3.81
C PRO A 87 3.84 -25.91 -2.57
N GLN A 88 4.55 -24.77 -2.53
CA GLN A 88 5.31 -24.33 -1.36
C GLN A 88 4.41 -23.68 -0.32
N ALA A 89 3.23 -23.17 -0.71
CA ALA A 89 2.28 -22.61 0.22
C ALA A 89 1.84 -23.65 1.26
N ARG A 90 1.56 -23.19 2.48
CA ARG A 90 0.98 -24.00 3.55
C ARG A 90 -0.28 -23.35 4.09
N TRP A 91 -1.13 -24.19 4.67
CA TRP A 91 -2.27 -23.74 5.45
C TRP A 91 -1.79 -22.97 6.68
N ILE A 92 -2.37 -21.81 6.89
CA ILE A 92 -2.22 -21.00 8.09
C ILE A 92 -3.58 -20.84 8.78
N SER A 93 -3.56 -20.63 10.10
CA SER A 93 -4.75 -20.42 10.92
C SER A 93 -4.48 -19.43 12.05
N THR A 94 -5.50 -19.12 12.84
CA THR A 94 -5.39 -18.30 14.06
C THR A 94 -4.83 -19.07 15.25
N SER A 95 -4.74 -20.40 15.17
CA SER A 95 -4.20 -21.26 16.22
C SER A 95 -3.53 -22.49 15.61
N PHE A 96 -2.63 -23.14 16.34
CA PHE A 96 -2.04 -24.43 15.92
C PHE A 96 -3.05 -25.57 15.90
N GLY A 97 -4.15 -25.42 16.64
CA GLY A 97 -5.27 -26.35 16.64
C GLY A 97 -6.22 -26.16 15.46
N GLY A 98 -5.84 -25.39 14.43
CA GLY A 98 -6.74 -24.82 13.41
C GLY A 98 -7.77 -25.77 12.76
N ALA A 99 -7.56 -27.08 12.80
CA ALA A 99 -8.54 -28.13 12.44
C ALA A 99 -9.71 -28.33 13.45
N GLY A 100 -9.74 -27.61 14.57
CA GLY A 100 -10.83 -27.64 15.56
C GLY A 100 -11.05 -26.35 16.35
N GLU A 101 -10.15 -25.36 16.22
CA GLU A 101 -10.18 -24.07 16.97
C GLU A 101 -9.69 -22.86 16.14
N GLY A 102 -9.58 -23.01 14.82
CA GLY A 102 -9.24 -21.89 13.93
C GLY A 102 -10.45 -20.96 13.77
N GLY A 103 -10.24 -19.69 13.38
CA GLY A 103 -11.35 -18.75 13.22
C GLY A 103 -11.06 -17.63 12.23
N THR A 104 -12.04 -16.73 12.07
CA THR A 104 -11.95 -15.55 11.21
C THR A 104 -10.71 -14.73 11.53
N ALA A 105 -10.04 -14.23 10.49
CA ALA A 105 -8.90 -13.34 10.64
C ALA A 105 -8.71 -12.43 9.43
N LEU A 106 -8.18 -11.25 9.70
CA LEU A 106 -7.56 -10.39 8.70
C LEU A 106 -6.05 -10.64 8.74
N TYR A 107 -5.55 -11.39 7.76
CA TYR A 107 -4.12 -11.62 7.60
C TYR A 107 -3.45 -10.44 6.89
N ALA A 108 -2.21 -10.14 7.25
CA ALA A 108 -1.42 -9.04 6.69
C ALA A 108 -0.03 -9.54 6.25
N VAL A 109 0.40 -9.15 5.06
CA VAL A 109 1.71 -9.50 4.50
C VAL A 109 2.34 -8.28 3.85
N GLU A 110 3.57 -7.95 4.25
CA GLU A 110 4.35 -6.89 3.63
C GLU A 110 5.07 -7.41 2.38
N PHE A 111 5.16 -6.57 1.36
CA PHE A 111 6.02 -6.78 0.20
C PHE A 111 6.56 -5.47 -0.34
N THR A 112 7.66 -5.56 -1.09
CA THR A 112 8.35 -4.38 -1.63
C THR A 112 8.24 -4.34 -3.14
N VAL A 113 7.85 -3.19 -3.68
CA VAL A 113 7.88 -2.88 -5.12
C VAL A 113 9.11 -2.05 -5.43
N SER A 114 9.96 -2.54 -6.32
CA SER A 114 11.20 -1.88 -6.73
C SER A 114 10.98 -0.88 -7.88
N THR A 115 9.88 -1.05 -8.62
CA THR A 115 9.49 -0.19 -9.74
C THR A 115 9.17 1.23 -9.25
N ALA A 116 9.98 2.21 -9.69
CA ALA A 116 9.90 3.60 -9.23
C ALA A 116 8.66 4.37 -9.72
N SER A 117 8.08 3.97 -10.86
CA SER A 117 6.84 4.53 -11.39
C SER A 117 5.98 3.38 -11.88
N ILE A 118 4.82 3.18 -11.27
CA ILE A 118 3.92 2.06 -11.57
C ILE A 118 2.87 2.58 -12.56
N GLY A 119 2.81 1.96 -13.74
CA GLY A 119 1.88 2.32 -14.81
C GLY A 119 0.61 1.51 -14.71
N SER A 120 0.77 0.20 -14.66
CA SER A 120 -0.32 -0.74 -14.45
C SER A 120 0.16 -1.91 -13.61
N SER A 121 -0.78 -2.53 -12.90
CA SER A 121 -0.47 -3.70 -12.08
C SER A 121 -1.65 -4.66 -12.01
N GLN A 122 -1.34 -5.96 -12.02
CA GLN A 122 -2.31 -7.04 -11.90
C GLN A 122 -1.96 -7.91 -10.69
N LEU A 123 -2.98 -8.32 -9.94
CA LEU A 123 -2.89 -9.34 -8.91
C LEU A 123 -3.49 -10.64 -9.43
N VAL A 124 -2.72 -11.73 -9.41
CA VAL A 124 -3.22 -13.10 -9.54
C VAL A 124 -3.15 -13.76 -8.16
N LEU A 125 -4.31 -13.96 -7.53
CA LEU A 125 -4.44 -14.62 -6.23
C LEU A 125 -4.95 -16.04 -6.43
N HIS A 126 -4.17 -17.03 -6.01
CA HIS A 126 -4.60 -18.41 -5.85
C HIS A 126 -4.81 -18.69 -4.36
N TYR A 127 -5.92 -19.32 -4.00
CA TYR A 127 -6.21 -19.58 -2.59
C TYR A 127 -7.18 -20.75 -2.38
N ALA A 128 -7.22 -21.24 -1.15
CA ALA A 128 -8.34 -21.95 -0.56
C ALA A 128 -8.53 -21.45 0.87
N VAL A 129 -9.77 -21.44 1.35
CA VAL A 129 -10.15 -20.88 2.66
C VAL A 129 -11.23 -21.77 3.23
N ASP A 130 -11.32 -21.98 4.55
CA ASP A 130 -12.32 -22.91 5.08
C ASP A 130 -13.75 -22.57 4.60
N ASN A 131 -14.26 -21.36 4.88
CA ASN A 131 -15.60 -21.01 4.41
C ASN A 131 -15.59 -20.01 3.26
N THR A 132 -15.05 -18.80 3.47
CA THR A 132 -15.09 -17.78 2.42
C THR A 132 -14.04 -16.69 2.64
N LEU A 133 -13.61 -16.05 1.55
CA LEU A 133 -12.97 -14.75 1.62
C LEU A 133 -14.02 -13.65 1.60
N GLY A 134 -13.89 -12.70 2.52
CA GLY A 134 -14.81 -11.58 2.65
C GLY A 134 -16.16 -11.98 3.25
N TRP A 135 -16.78 -11.02 3.94
CA TRP A 135 -18.09 -11.20 4.55
C TRP A 135 -18.72 -9.85 4.89
N GLY A 136 -20.04 -9.77 4.73
CA GLY A 136 -20.81 -8.58 5.05
C GLY A 136 -20.29 -7.37 4.29
N PRO A 137 -19.89 -6.28 4.97
CA PRO A 137 -19.41 -5.08 4.29
C PRO A 137 -17.96 -5.19 3.81
N ASN A 138 -17.22 -6.22 4.23
CA ASN A 138 -15.79 -6.35 3.97
C ASN A 138 -15.52 -7.31 2.79
N VAL A 139 -14.72 -6.84 1.82
CA VAL A 139 -14.26 -7.67 0.71
C VAL A 139 -13.21 -8.70 1.16
N GLY A 140 -12.81 -9.59 0.26
CA GLY A 140 -11.82 -10.63 0.56
C GLY A 140 -10.39 -10.13 0.65
N VAL A 141 -10.02 -9.15 -0.19
CA VAL A 141 -8.64 -8.66 -0.32
C VAL A 141 -8.59 -7.14 -0.22
N TYR A 142 -7.58 -6.64 0.46
CA TYR A 142 -7.22 -5.22 0.49
C TYR A 142 -5.74 -5.05 0.12
N LEU A 143 -5.43 -3.96 -0.56
CA LEU A 143 -4.06 -3.52 -0.84
C LEU A 143 -3.88 -2.13 -0.28
N ASN A 144 -2.89 -1.94 0.60
CA ASN A 144 -2.65 -0.65 1.26
C ASN A 144 -3.94 -0.06 1.85
N GLU A 145 -4.71 -0.91 2.55
CA GLU A 145 -5.99 -0.57 3.19
C GLU A 145 -7.15 -0.25 2.22
N LEU A 146 -6.91 -0.29 0.91
CA LEU A 146 -7.94 -0.09 -0.12
C LEU A 146 -8.59 -1.43 -0.51
N PRO A 147 -9.93 -1.51 -0.57
CA PRO A 147 -10.63 -2.73 -0.94
C PRO A 147 -10.39 -3.09 -2.40
N VAL A 148 -9.98 -4.33 -2.67
CA VAL A 148 -9.90 -4.86 -4.03
C VAL A 148 -11.25 -5.47 -4.39
N ALA A 149 -12.00 -4.80 -5.27
CA ALA A 149 -13.33 -5.26 -5.68
C ALA A 149 -13.27 -6.63 -6.37
N GLY A 150 -14.31 -7.45 -6.18
CA GLY A 150 -14.42 -8.77 -6.82
C GLY A 150 -13.54 -9.87 -6.20
N SER A 151 -12.97 -9.63 -5.03
CA SER A 151 -12.02 -10.54 -4.36
C SER A 151 -12.63 -11.53 -3.35
N SER A 152 -13.96 -11.63 -3.29
CA SER A 152 -14.69 -12.44 -2.29
C SER A 152 -15.08 -13.84 -2.81
N GLY A 153 -15.47 -14.72 -1.88
CA GLY A 153 -15.92 -16.08 -2.14
C GLY A 153 -14.83 -17.13 -1.90
N GLY A 154 -15.07 -18.36 -2.34
CA GLY A 154 -14.12 -19.47 -2.23
C GLY A 154 -14.64 -20.62 -1.36
N GLY A 155 -13.71 -21.41 -0.84
CA GLY A 155 -13.96 -22.58 0.01
C GLY A 155 -12.73 -23.48 0.07
N PHE A 156 -12.82 -24.58 0.83
CA PHE A 156 -11.67 -25.46 1.10
C PHE A 156 -11.46 -26.58 0.08
N GLY A 157 -12.50 -26.93 -0.67
CA GLY A 157 -12.54 -28.16 -1.48
C GLY A 157 -11.65 -28.13 -2.73
N GLY A 158 -11.14 -26.96 -3.10
CA GLY A 158 -10.32 -26.79 -4.29
C GLY A 158 -9.63 -25.42 -4.31
N GLN A 159 -8.71 -25.23 -5.27
CA GLN A 159 -8.09 -23.94 -5.50
C GLN A 159 -9.05 -23.00 -6.22
N PHE A 160 -9.20 -21.81 -5.66
CA PHE A 160 -9.84 -20.66 -6.30
C PHE A 160 -8.79 -19.71 -6.85
N GLN A 161 -9.19 -18.91 -7.83
CA GLN A 161 -8.33 -17.91 -8.45
C GLN A 161 -9.10 -16.61 -8.66
N HIS A 162 -8.45 -15.50 -8.36
CA HIS A 162 -8.83 -14.17 -8.85
C HIS A 162 -7.70 -13.59 -9.69
N THR A 163 -8.06 -12.92 -10.79
CA THR A 163 -7.14 -12.10 -11.59
C THR A 163 -7.73 -10.70 -11.65
N LEU A 164 -7.10 -9.77 -10.92
CA LEU A 164 -7.67 -8.47 -10.58
C LEU A 164 -6.73 -7.36 -11.08
N ASP A 165 -7.29 -6.34 -11.72
CA ASP A 165 -6.58 -5.10 -11.95
C ASP A 165 -6.45 -4.35 -10.62
N VAL A 166 -5.21 -4.05 -10.24
CA VAL A 166 -4.87 -3.34 -9.00
C VAL A 166 -4.05 -2.09 -9.30
N SER A 167 -4.12 -1.60 -10.54
CA SER A 167 -3.48 -0.36 -10.97
C SER A 167 -3.89 0.81 -10.08
N GLY A 168 -2.91 1.57 -9.60
CA GLY A 168 -3.12 2.68 -8.68
C GLY A 168 -3.33 2.29 -7.20
N MET A 169 -3.31 1.00 -6.86
CA MET A 169 -3.39 0.53 -5.47
C MET A 169 -2.02 0.26 -4.84
N LEU A 170 -0.97 0.16 -5.67
CA LEU A 170 0.42 -0.08 -5.24
C LEU A 170 1.23 1.22 -5.28
N GLN A 171 2.28 1.27 -4.47
CA GLN A 171 3.27 2.36 -4.44
C GLN A 171 4.69 1.81 -4.55
N PRO A 172 5.67 2.60 -5.02
CA PRO A 172 7.07 2.22 -4.89
C PRO A 172 7.45 2.03 -3.42
N GLY A 173 8.28 1.03 -3.11
CA GLY A 173 8.67 0.69 -1.75
C GLY A 173 7.69 -0.27 -1.06
N SER A 174 7.42 -0.05 0.23
CA SER A 174 6.62 -0.96 1.07
C SER A 174 5.13 -0.91 0.73
N ASN A 175 4.53 -2.08 0.58
CA ASN A 175 3.12 -2.31 0.34
C ASN A 175 2.61 -3.43 1.24
N TRP A 176 1.30 -3.44 1.48
CA TRP A 176 0.64 -4.46 2.29
C TRP A 176 -0.50 -5.12 1.54
N LEU A 177 -0.49 -6.45 1.57
CA LEU A 177 -1.60 -7.31 1.19
C LEU A 177 -2.34 -7.73 2.44
N TYR A 178 -3.67 -7.54 2.45
CA TYR A 178 -4.53 -8.08 3.49
C TYR A 178 -5.53 -9.06 2.91
N ILE A 179 -5.75 -10.17 3.63
CA ILE A 179 -6.70 -11.22 3.24
C ILE A 179 -7.66 -11.46 4.41
N ASN A 180 -8.93 -11.20 4.17
CA ASN A 180 -10.02 -11.41 5.12
C ASN A 180 -10.57 -12.82 4.96
N ALA A 181 -10.01 -13.76 5.71
CA ALA A 181 -10.49 -15.14 5.76
C ALA A 181 -11.56 -15.26 6.84
N VAL A 182 -12.72 -15.75 6.45
CA VAL A 182 -13.89 -15.84 7.32
C VAL A 182 -14.21 -17.29 7.59
N ASP A 183 -14.34 -17.58 8.88
CA ASP A 183 -14.80 -18.83 9.43
C ASP A 183 -16.22 -18.66 9.96
N LEU A 184 -17.09 -19.61 9.67
CA LEU A 184 -18.51 -19.66 9.98
C LEU A 184 -18.82 -20.91 10.82
N GLY A 185 -17.81 -21.47 11.48
CA GLY A 185 -17.92 -22.65 12.34
C GLY A 185 -17.01 -23.79 11.90
N GLY A 186 -16.40 -24.44 12.90
CA GLY A 186 -15.56 -25.60 12.69
C GLY A 186 -14.07 -25.21 12.55
N PRO A 187 -13.32 -25.83 11.63
CA PRO A 187 -11.91 -25.53 11.48
C PRO A 187 -11.67 -24.25 10.66
N GLY A 188 -11.02 -23.24 11.22
CA GLY A 188 -10.60 -22.07 10.44
C GLY A 188 -9.22 -22.24 9.77
N GLY A 189 -9.11 -21.91 8.49
CA GLY A 189 -7.83 -21.92 7.79
C GLY A 189 -7.83 -21.13 6.47
N LEU A 190 -6.62 -20.74 6.06
CA LEU A 190 -6.34 -20.11 4.76
C LEU A 190 -5.04 -20.69 4.17
N ILE A 191 -5.02 -20.93 2.88
CA ILE A 191 -3.79 -21.15 2.10
C ILE A 191 -3.83 -20.23 0.87
N PHE A 192 -2.76 -19.51 0.57
CA PHE A 192 -2.73 -18.60 -0.58
C PHE A 192 -1.34 -18.44 -1.19
N SER A 193 -1.35 -18.01 -2.45
CA SER A 193 -0.22 -17.43 -3.17
C SER A 193 -0.74 -16.27 -4.02
N ALA A 194 -0.16 -15.08 -3.84
CA ALA A 194 -0.50 -13.88 -4.58
C ALA A 194 0.72 -13.44 -5.39
N GLN A 195 0.51 -13.33 -6.70
CA GLN A 195 1.49 -12.83 -7.64
C GLN A 195 1.06 -11.45 -8.15
N PHE A 196 1.94 -10.47 -8.00
CA PHE A 196 1.78 -9.15 -8.57
C PHE A 196 2.62 -9.04 -9.83
N GLY A 197 1.98 -8.77 -10.96
CA GLY A 197 2.65 -8.33 -12.19
C GLY A 197 2.60 -6.81 -12.26
N ILE A 198 3.75 -6.17 -12.33
CA ILE A 198 3.88 -4.71 -12.34
C ILE A 198 4.54 -4.28 -13.64
N GLU A 199 3.86 -3.39 -14.36
CA GLU A 199 4.44 -2.70 -15.50
C GLU A 199 4.81 -1.28 -15.09
N PRO A 200 6.05 -0.86 -15.41
CA PRO A 200 6.46 0.51 -15.23
C PRO A 200 5.48 1.44 -15.94
N GLY A 201 5.20 2.57 -15.31
CA GLY A 201 4.61 3.69 -16.01
C GLY A 201 5.48 4.01 -17.21
N ALA A 202 4.90 4.68 -18.20
CA ALA A 202 5.73 5.62 -18.92
C ALA A 202 6.47 6.37 -17.82
N ALA A 203 7.80 6.25 -17.79
CA ALA A 203 8.58 7.14 -16.96
C ALA A 203 7.92 8.48 -17.20
N ALA A 204 7.51 9.18 -16.14
CA ALA A 204 7.60 10.61 -16.28
C ALA A 204 9.02 10.76 -16.80
N ALA A 205 9.15 11.05 -18.10
CA ALA A 205 10.32 11.71 -18.53
C ALA A 205 10.36 12.82 -17.50
N THR A 206 11.30 12.73 -16.58
CA THR A 206 11.95 13.93 -16.11
C THR A 206 12.55 14.50 -17.40
N GLU A 207 11.70 15.01 -18.31
CA GLU A 207 11.85 16.37 -18.75
C GLU A 207 12.24 17.07 -17.45
N ASP A 208 13.51 17.43 -17.36
CA ASP A 208 13.94 18.62 -16.65
C ASP A 208 13.09 19.80 -17.15
N LEU A 209 11.78 19.75 -16.89
CA LEU A 209 11.01 20.96 -16.73
C LEU A 209 11.61 21.53 -15.45
N PRO A 210 12.29 22.69 -15.52
CA PRO A 210 12.90 23.28 -14.34
C PRO A 210 11.82 23.35 -13.26
N LEU A 211 12.01 22.59 -12.17
CA LEU A 211 11.11 22.63 -11.03
C LEU A 211 10.99 24.09 -10.61
N ALA A 212 9.80 24.67 -10.61
CA ALA A 212 9.68 26.06 -10.23
C ALA A 212 10.11 26.23 -8.76
N PHE A 213 10.65 27.39 -8.43
CA PHE A 213 10.75 27.80 -7.03
C PHE A 213 9.35 27.89 -6.44
N GLU A 214 9.07 27.07 -5.43
CA GLU A 214 7.78 27.06 -4.75
C GLU A 214 7.98 26.77 -3.27
N LEU A 215 7.33 27.56 -2.41
CA LEU A 215 7.16 27.24 -0.99
C LEU A 215 5.76 26.70 -0.78
N ALA A 216 5.61 25.46 -0.29
CA ALA A 216 4.32 24.84 -0.05
C ALA A 216 3.69 25.32 1.28
N PRO A 217 2.34 25.21 1.45
CA PRO A 217 1.73 25.37 2.76
C PRO A 217 2.26 24.31 3.73
N ASN A 218 2.49 24.68 4.99
CA ASN A 218 2.91 23.74 6.02
C ASN A 218 1.76 22.79 6.39
N TRP A 219 2.07 21.54 6.72
CA TRP A 219 1.08 20.56 7.19
C TRP A 219 1.59 19.78 8.42
N PRO A 220 0.78 19.64 9.48
CA PRO A 220 -0.55 20.24 9.68
C PRO A 220 -0.52 21.77 9.87
N ASN A 221 -1.64 22.47 9.61
CA ASN A 221 -1.84 23.87 9.95
C ASN A 221 -3.32 24.11 10.31
N PRO A 222 -3.70 24.35 11.57
CA PRO A 222 -2.83 24.59 12.73
C PRO A 222 -2.01 23.37 13.16
N PHE A 223 -0.86 23.58 13.83
CA PHE A 223 0.05 22.52 14.26
C PHE A 223 0.28 22.50 15.78
N ASN A 224 0.61 21.33 16.34
CA ASN A 224 0.98 21.12 17.75
C ASN A 224 1.86 19.86 17.95
N PRO A 225 3.11 19.96 18.45
CA PRO A 225 3.99 21.12 18.39
C PRO A 225 4.79 21.18 17.08
N SER A 226 4.66 20.21 16.17
CA SER A 226 5.47 20.14 14.95
C SER A 226 4.66 20.20 13.65
N THR A 227 5.27 20.73 12.59
CA THR A 227 4.73 20.77 11.22
C THR A 227 5.83 20.47 10.21
N ARG A 228 5.44 19.91 9.07
CA ARG A 228 6.31 19.76 7.89
C ARG A 228 6.15 20.97 6.97
N ILE A 229 7.25 21.42 6.37
CA ILE A 229 7.32 22.48 5.35
C ILE A 229 8.03 21.91 4.13
N ASP A 230 7.30 21.86 3.02
CA ASP A 230 7.82 21.41 1.73
C ASP A 230 8.14 22.60 0.82
N PHE A 231 9.17 22.47 -0.01
CA PHE A 231 9.52 23.46 -1.02
C PHE A 231 10.31 22.85 -2.16
N SER A 232 10.35 23.52 -3.31
CA SER A 232 11.18 23.16 -4.46
C SER A 232 12.11 24.28 -4.88
N LEU A 233 13.28 23.90 -5.38
CA LEU A 233 14.28 24.81 -5.94
C LEU A 233 14.47 24.51 -7.42
N ALA A 234 14.52 25.56 -8.24
CA ALA A 234 14.79 25.43 -9.68
C ALA A 234 16.21 24.98 -9.98
N ASP A 235 17.18 25.59 -9.29
CA ASP A 235 18.59 25.35 -9.51
C ASP A 235 19.29 24.98 -8.20
N THR A 236 20.42 24.29 -8.34
CA THR A 236 21.33 24.07 -7.21
C THR A 236 21.93 25.39 -6.76
N GLY A 237 21.84 25.71 -5.47
CA GLY A 237 22.31 27.00 -4.98
C GLY A 237 22.11 27.22 -3.48
N PRO A 238 22.49 28.41 -2.98
CA PRO A 238 22.25 28.78 -1.59
C PRO A 238 20.75 28.95 -1.34
N ALA A 239 20.25 28.31 -0.29
CA ALA A 239 18.88 28.38 0.18
C ALA A 239 18.83 28.70 1.67
N ARG A 240 17.87 29.53 2.07
CA ARG A 240 17.60 29.88 3.47
C ARG A 240 16.10 29.78 3.77
N LEU A 241 15.75 29.02 4.81
CA LEU A 241 14.38 28.92 5.31
C LEU A 241 14.37 29.37 6.77
N ASP A 242 13.80 30.54 7.03
CA ASP A 242 13.72 31.13 8.37
C ASP A 242 12.26 31.20 8.84
N VAL A 243 12.05 31.10 10.16
CA VAL A 243 10.75 31.30 10.81
C VAL A 243 10.80 32.55 11.68
N TYR A 244 9.75 33.37 11.61
CA TYR A 244 9.61 34.65 12.31
C TYR A 244 8.32 34.70 13.13
N SER A 245 8.35 35.41 14.25
CA SER A 245 7.13 35.84 14.97
C SER A 245 6.42 36.98 14.22
N LEU A 246 5.17 37.29 14.61
CA LEU A 246 4.44 38.46 14.08
C LEU A 246 5.15 39.80 14.31
N GLN A 247 6.04 39.89 15.31
CA GLN A 247 6.86 41.08 15.58
C GLN A 247 8.10 41.17 14.68
N GLY A 248 8.30 40.19 13.79
CA GLY A 248 9.45 40.13 12.88
C GLY A 248 10.72 39.53 13.49
N ALA A 249 10.68 39.03 14.72
CA ALA A 249 11.83 38.37 15.33
C ALA A 249 12.01 36.96 14.73
N ARG A 250 13.21 36.63 14.23
CA ARG A 250 13.53 35.27 13.77
C ARG A 250 13.57 34.34 14.98
N VAL A 251 12.70 33.35 15.00
CA VAL A 251 12.58 32.36 16.08
C VAL A 251 13.26 31.03 15.74
N ALA A 252 13.44 30.72 14.45
CA ALA A 252 14.18 29.54 13.99
C ALA A 252 14.81 29.77 12.62
N GLN A 253 15.90 29.05 12.35
CA GLN A 253 16.50 28.90 11.02
C GLN A 253 16.51 27.40 10.71
N LEU A 254 15.68 27.00 9.74
CA LEU A 254 15.45 25.60 9.39
C LEU A 254 16.42 25.12 8.31
N VAL A 255 16.80 26.02 7.40
CA VAL A 255 17.77 25.78 6.33
C VAL A 255 18.66 26.99 6.19
N ASN A 256 19.97 26.76 6.02
CA ASN A 256 20.94 27.78 5.63
C ASN A 256 22.17 27.10 5.02
N GLY A 257 22.17 26.95 3.69
CA GLY A 257 23.27 26.27 3.00
C GLY A 257 23.02 26.03 1.52
N MET A 258 23.92 25.29 0.89
CA MET A 258 23.78 24.88 -0.51
C MET A 258 22.86 23.67 -0.61
N LEU A 259 21.79 23.77 -1.40
CA LEU A 259 20.88 22.69 -1.71
C LEU A 259 20.87 22.40 -3.21
N SER A 260 20.68 21.14 -3.59
CA SER A 260 20.45 20.77 -4.98
C SER A 260 19.11 21.29 -5.48
N GLY A 261 19.01 21.54 -6.80
CA GLY A 261 17.71 21.70 -7.46
C GLY A 261 16.83 20.47 -7.20
N GLY A 262 15.53 20.67 -7.04
CA GLY A 262 14.60 19.60 -6.66
C GLY A 262 13.71 19.94 -5.47
N SER A 263 12.94 18.94 -5.03
CA SER A 263 12.03 19.05 -3.88
C SER A 263 12.74 18.75 -2.57
N HIS A 264 12.39 19.50 -1.53
CA HIS A 264 12.95 19.44 -0.18
C HIS A 264 11.83 19.46 0.86
N SER A 265 12.11 18.87 2.02
CA SER A 265 11.16 18.76 3.14
C SER A 265 11.88 18.98 4.45
N VAL A 266 11.35 19.88 5.29
CA VAL A 266 11.94 20.18 6.61
C VAL A 266 10.85 20.22 7.68
N THR A 267 11.16 19.67 8.86
CA THR A 267 10.27 19.70 10.02
C THR A 267 10.58 20.92 10.89
N PHE A 268 9.55 21.65 11.27
CA PHE A 268 9.61 22.71 12.28
C PHE A 268 8.99 22.22 13.60
N ASP A 269 9.73 22.37 14.70
CA ASP A 269 9.27 22.08 16.06
C ASP A 269 9.07 23.40 16.84
N GLY A 270 7.82 23.67 17.23
CA GLY A 270 7.38 24.84 17.97
C GLY A 270 7.27 24.63 19.49
N THR A 271 7.80 23.54 20.06
CA THR A 271 7.64 23.20 21.49
C THR A 271 7.98 24.36 22.43
N GLY A 272 9.04 25.13 22.14
CA GLY A 272 9.49 26.27 22.94
C GLY A 272 8.76 27.60 22.70
N LEU A 273 7.77 27.64 21.80
CA LEU A 273 7.12 28.87 21.33
C LEU A 273 5.69 29.02 21.88
N ALA A 274 5.19 30.25 22.00
CA ALA A 274 3.82 30.50 22.43
C ALA A 274 2.81 30.18 21.31
N SER A 275 1.57 29.81 21.65
CA SER A 275 0.49 29.68 20.66
C SER A 275 0.31 31.00 19.92
N GLY A 276 0.19 30.95 18.59
CA GLY A 276 0.12 32.16 17.79
C GLY A 276 0.49 31.95 16.32
N ILE A 277 0.42 33.03 15.56
CA ILE A 277 0.77 33.04 14.14
C ILE A 277 2.28 33.24 13.99
N TYR A 278 2.89 32.43 13.12
CA TYR A 278 4.27 32.53 12.70
C TYR A 278 4.33 32.67 11.18
N ILE A 279 5.40 33.28 10.69
CA ILE A 279 5.67 33.43 9.25
C ILE A 279 6.95 32.67 8.93
N TYR A 280 6.93 31.80 7.94
CA TYR A 280 8.14 31.15 7.43
C TYR A 280 8.44 31.69 6.03
N SER A 281 9.73 31.91 5.74
CA SER A 281 10.19 32.52 4.49
C SER A 281 11.34 31.74 3.90
N LEU A 282 11.19 31.36 2.64
CA LEU A 282 12.21 30.70 1.82
C LEU A 282 12.86 31.74 0.92
N GLU A 283 14.20 31.74 0.85
CA GLU A 283 15.00 32.54 -0.06
C GLU A 283 16.00 31.63 -0.79
N ALA A 284 15.97 31.61 -2.12
CA ALA A 284 16.93 30.90 -2.95
C ALA A 284 16.95 31.49 -4.37
N GLY A 285 18.11 31.49 -5.05
CA GLY A 285 18.20 31.93 -6.45
C GLY A 285 17.73 33.37 -6.72
N GLY A 286 17.74 34.24 -5.70
CA GLY A 286 17.21 35.61 -5.79
C GLY A 286 15.68 35.73 -5.67
N GLN A 287 14.98 34.62 -5.47
CA GLN A 287 13.54 34.57 -5.21
C GLN A 287 13.26 34.43 -3.71
N ARG A 288 12.13 34.98 -3.26
CA ARG A 288 11.69 34.91 -1.88
C ARG A 288 10.18 34.71 -1.80
N GLU A 289 9.77 33.66 -1.11
CA GLU A 289 8.37 33.40 -0.76
C GLU A 289 8.18 33.35 0.76
N SER A 290 6.98 33.70 1.20
CA SER A 290 6.62 33.65 2.62
C SER A 290 5.21 33.14 2.80
N ARG A 291 4.99 32.36 3.86
CA ARG A 291 3.68 31.83 4.24
C ARG A 291 3.48 31.90 5.75
N ARG A 292 2.23 31.79 6.19
CA ARG A 292 1.84 31.85 7.60
C ARG A 292 1.43 30.47 8.11
N MET A 293 1.73 30.21 9.38
CA MET A 293 1.33 29.02 10.11
C MET A 293 0.78 29.36 11.49
N LEU A 294 -0.13 28.55 12.02
CA LEU A 294 -0.73 28.73 13.34
C LEU A 294 -0.29 27.61 14.28
N LEU A 295 0.45 27.96 15.34
CA LEU A 295 0.77 27.07 16.44
C LEU A 295 -0.36 27.12 17.47
N VAL A 296 -0.88 25.95 17.85
CA VAL A 296 -1.89 25.79 18.91
C VAL A 296 -1.32 24.85 19.97
N LYS A 297 -1.49 25.19 21.24
CA LYS A 297 -1.15 24.33 22.40
C LYS A 297 -2.42 24.01 23.16
#